data_AF-A0A537P510-F1
#
_entry.id   AF-A0A537P510-F1
#
_cell.length_a   1.000
_cell.length_b   1.000
_cell.length_c   1.000
_cell.angle_alpha   90.00
_cell.angle_beta   90.00
_cell.angle_gamma   90.00
#
_symmetry.space_group_name_H-M   'P 1'
#
loop_
_entity.id
_entity.type
_entity.pdbx_description
1 polymer ?
#
loop_
_entity_poly.entity_id
_entity_poly.type
_entity_poly.pdbx_seq_one_letter_code
_entity_poly.pdbx_strand_id
1 'polypeptide(L)'
;MRAPEFRAISPLGLIPALGLPDGRAITESAAIVAFLTDAYPNGGLAPPIGSDDHAVYLSHLVFMAVNLYSYIDFAFDARKLVDTDEQNATVRRKAEQYSLTLFDIMEEQLAEDGPFLLGDNFSAADIYLFMLTLWAFPSERAILERCPNIARVAAYVRSRPRLKAALEAHGALEIRTAAAA
;
A
#
# COMPACT_ATOMS: atom_id res chain seq x y z
N MET A 1 8.54 17.75 2.88
CA MET A 1 7.30 17.55 3.67
C MET A 1 7.22 18.35 4.98
N ARG A 2 8.34 18.80 5.58
CA ARG A 2 8.29 19.59 6.83
C ARG A 2 8.03 21.09 6.64
N ALA A 3 8.07 21.58 5.40
CA ALA A 3 7.85 22.98 5.06
C ALA A 3 6.42 23.42 5.46
N PRO A 4 6.24 24.64 6.03
CA PRO A 4 4.94 25.13 6.49
C PRO A 4 3.84 25.07 5.41
N GLU A 5 4.20 25.32 4.16
CA GLU A 5 3.28 25.34 3.01
C GLU A 5 2.69 23.96 2.75
N PHE A 6 3.50 22.90 2.84
CA PHE A 6 3.00 21.53 2.71
C PHE A 6 2.18 21.10 3.94
N ARG A 7 2.54 21.57 5.13
CA ARG A 7 1.78 21.26 6.36
C ARG A 7 0.40 21.91 6.40
N ALA A 8 0.19 22.99 5.65
CA ALA A 8 -1.14 23.54 5.43
C ALA A 8 -2.03 22.61 4.61
N ILE A 9 -1.44 21.73 3.77
CA ILE A 9 -2.15 20.73 2.96
C ILE A 9 -2.29 19.41 3.72
N SER A 10 -1.19 18.89 4.27
CA SER A 10 -1.11 17.66 5.05
C SER A 10 -0.60 18.00 6.45
N PRO A 11 -1.48 18.21 7.45
CA PRO A 11 -1.08 18.62 8.80
C PRO A 11 -0.09 17.67 9.48
N LEU A 12 -0.15 16.37 9.14
CA LEU A 12 0.78 15.34 9.59
C LEU A 12 2.16 15.42 8.89
N GLY A 13 2.25 16.16 7.78
CA GLY A 13 3.47 16.28 6.98
C GLY A 13 3.83 14.97 6.28
N LEU A 14 2.82 14.18 5.89
CA LEU A 14 2.97 12.91 5.20
C LEU A 14 2.46 13.00 3.76
N ILE A 15 3.06 12.19 2.90
CA ILE A 15 2.56 11.91 1.55
C ILE A 15 1.76 10.61 1.57
N PRO A 16 0.85 10.39 0.60
CA PRO A 16 0.46 11.27 -0.51
C PRO A 16 -0.52 12.39 -0.12
N ALA A 17 -0.62 13.40 -0.99
CA ALA A 17 -1.68 14.41 -0.99
C ALA A 17 -2.10 14.68 -2.44
N LEU A 18 -3.41 14.68 -2.72
CA LEU A 18 -3.99 14.93 -4.03
C LEU A 18 -4.71 16.29 -4.03
N GLY A 19 -4.23 17.24 -4.82
CA GLY A 19 -4.90 18.54 -5.00
C GLY A 19 -6.17 18.42 -5.85
N LEU A 20 -7.21 19.17 -5.47
CA LEU A 20 -8.47 19.27 -6.20
C LEU A 20 -8.56 20.62 -6.96
N PRO A 21 -9.37 20.71 -8.03
CA PRO A 21 -9.49 21.93 -8.83
C PRO A 21 -9.95 23.17 -8.05
N ASP A 22 -10.67 22.98 -6.94
CA ASP A 22 -11.17 24.06 -6.08
C ASP A 22 -10.18 24.49 -4.97
N GLY A 23 -8.94 23.98 -5.02
CA GLY A 23 -7.89 24.31 -4.06
C GLY A 23 -7.91 23.48 -2.78
N ARG A 24 -8.89 22.60 -2.58
CA ARG A 24 -8.83 21.58 -1.50
C ARG A 24 -7.81 20.49 -1.84
N ALA A 25 -7.53 19.64 -0.87
CA ALA A 25 -6.73 18.44 -1.06
C ALA A 25 -7.36 17.23 -0.35
N ILE A 26 -7.12 16.05 -0.90
CA ILE A 26 -7.40 14.76 -0.27
C ILE A 26 -6.06 14.22 0.26
N THR A 27 -6.05 13.85 1.54
CA THR A 27 -4.96 13.09 2.17
C THR A 27 -5.46 11.67 2.47
N GLU A 28 -4.56 10.79 2.89
CA GLU A 28 -4.79 9.33 3.04
C GLU A 28 -4.79 8.57 1.71
N SER A 29 -3.86 7.63 1.57
CA SER A 29 -3.70 6.81 0.37
C SER A 29 -4.99 6.06 -0.01
N ALA A 30 -5.67 5.43 0.96
CA ALA A 30 -6.93 4.71 0.71
C ALA A 30 -8.04 5.63 0.22
N ALA A 31 -8.16 6.84 0.79
CA ALA A 31 -9.17 7.81 0.37
C ALA A 31 -8.88 8.36 -1.03
N ILE A 32 -7.62 8.63 -1.36
CA ILE A 32 -7.20 9.04 -2.71
C ILE A 32 -7.51 7.93 -3.72
N VAL A 33 -7.18 6.67 -3.41
CA VAL A 33 -7.44 5.54 -4.30
C VAL A 33 -8.95 5.38 -4.55
N ALA A 34 -9.76 5.36 -3.48
CA ALA A 34 -11.22 5.28 -3.59
C ALA A 34 -11.81 6.44 -4.40
N PHE A 35 -11.39 7.67 -4.12
CA PHE A 35 -11.84 8.84 -4.87
C PHE A 35 -11.53 8.72 -6.38
N LEU A 36 -10.32 8.29 -6.73
CA LEU A 36 -9.92 8.16 -8.14
C LEU A 36 -10.69 7.05 -8.86
N THR A 37 -10.97 5.92 -8.21
CA THR A 37 -11.73 4.84 -8.83
C THR A 37 -13.22 5.17 -8.94
N ASP A 38 -13.78 5.87 -7.95
CA ASP A 38 -15.17 6.33 -7.96
C ASP A 38 -15.42 7.46 -8.98
N ALA A 39 -14.48 8.41 -9.11
CA ALA A 39 -14.60 9.53 -10.05
C ALA A 39 -14.34 9.10 -11.51
N TYR A 40 -13.60 8.01 -11.73
CA TYR A 40 -13.23 7.50 -13.06
C TYR A 40 -13.54 6.00 -13.22
N PRO A 41 -14.83 5.59 -13.11
CA PRO A 41 -15.22 4.19 -12.99
C PRO A 41 -14.93 3.35 -14.26
N ASN A 42 -14.82 4.00 -15.42
CA ASN A 42 -14.55 3.35 -16.71
C ASN A 42 -13.18 2.64 -16.77
N GLY A 43 -12.32 2.82 -15.76
CA GLY A 43 -11.06 2.10 -15.63
C GLY A 43 -11.21 0.64 -15.19
N GLY A 44 -12.37 0.24 -14.67
CA GLY A 44 -12.60 -1.12 -14.15
C GLY A 44 -11.68 -1.49 -12.98
N LEU A 45 -11.35 -0.50 -12.13
CA LEU A 45 -10.42 -0.66 -11.01
C LEU A 45 -11.12 -0.70 -9.64
N ALA A 46 -12.45 -0.64 -9.61
CA ALA A 46 -13.27 -0.84 -8.44
C ALA A 46 -14.64 -1.39 -8.89
N PRO A 47 -15.34 -2.15 -8.04
CA PRO A 47 -16.73 -2.52 -8.27
C PRO A 47 -17.66 -1.27 -8.29
N PRO A 48 -18.91 -1.41 -8.76
CA PRO A 48 -19.86 -0.30 -8.76
C PRO A 48 -20.15 0.24 -7.35
N ILE A 49 -20.13 1.56 -7.18
CA ILE A 49 -20.45 2.21 -5.90
C ILE A 49 -21.82 1.73 -5.41
N GLY A 50 -21.86 1.29 -4.15
CA GLY A 50 -23.07 0.77 -3.50
C GLY A 50 -23.33 -0.72 -3.66
N SER A 51 -22.47 -1.46 -4.38
CA SER A 51 -22.50 -2.93 -4.34
C SER A 51 -21.79 -3.48 -3.11
N ASP A 52 -22.14 -4.71 -2.72
CA ASP A 52 -21.45 -5.42 -1.63
C ASP A 52 -19.96 -5.61 -1.95
N ASP A 53 -19.61 -5.89 -3.21
CA ASP A 53 -18.22 -5.99 -3.66
C ASP A 53 -17.45 -4.66 -3.48
N HIS A 54 -18.11 -3.51 -3.65
CA HIS A 54 -17.47 -2.21 -3.40
C HIS A 54 -17.19 -2.01 -1.92
N ALA A 55 -18.07 -2.49 -1.03
CA ALA A 55 -17.81 -2.48 0.41
C ALA A 55 -16.62 -3.38 0.77
N VAL A 56 -16.51 -4.57 0.17
CA VAL A 56 -15.35 -5.47 0.34
C VAL A 56 -14.07 -4.83 -0.20
N TYR A 57 -14.12 -4.19 -1.37
CA TYR A 57 -13.01 -3.43 -1.93
C TYR A 57 -12.52 -2.32 -1.00
N LEU A 58 -13.43 -1.50 -0.47
CA LEU A 58 -13.08 -0.45 0.50
C LEU A 58 -12.48 -1.06 1.78
N SER A 59 -13.00 -2.19 2.25
CA SER A 59 -12.45 -2.92 3.39
C SER A 59 -10.98 -3.29 3.17
N HIS A 60 -10.62 -3.79 1.97
CA HIS A 60 -9.22 -4.09 1.65
C HIS A 60 -8.33 -2.84 1.64
N LEU A 61 -8.79 -1.74 1.03
CA LEU A 61 -8.02 -0.49 1.04
C LEU A 61 -7.76 0.00 2.47
N VAL A 62 -8.79 -0.02 3.31
CA VAL A 62 -8.70 0.42 4.71
C VAL A 62 -7.82 -0.53 5.51
N PHE A 63 -8.00 -1.85 5.36
CA PHE A 63 -7.17 -2.85 6.05
C PHE A 63 -5.68 -2.62 5.76
N MET A 64 -5.32 -2.44 4.48
CA MET A 64 -3.95 -2.17 4.08
C MET A 64 -3.43 -0.85 4.66
N ALA A 65 -4.25 0.21 4.65
CA ALA A 65 -3.84 1.52 5.14
C ALA A 65 -3.65 1.58 6.66
N VAL A 66 -4.56 0.97 7.43
CA VAL A 66 -4.57 1.12 8.90
C VAL A 66 -3.79 0.01 9.62
N ASN A 67 -3.77 -1.21 9.06
CA ASN A 67 -3.05 -2.32 9.64
C ASN A 67 -1.68 -2.44 8.97
N LEU A 68 -1.63 -2.96 7.73
CA LEU A 68 -0.37 -3.35 7.11
C LEU A 68 0.63 -2.19 6.99
N TYR A 69 0.19 -1.05 6.46
CA TYR A 69 1.07 0.10 6.27
C TYR A 69 1.59 0.68 7.59
N SER A 70 0.76 0.74 8.64
CA SER A 70 1.18 1.23 9.97
C SER A 70 2.34 0.44 10.55
N TYR A 71 2.34 -0.90 10.40
CA TYR A 71 3.43 -1.73 10.89
C TYR A 71 4.67 -1.67 10.00
N ILE A 72 4.52 -1.44 8.69
CA ILE A 72 5.65 -1.11 7.82
C ILE A 72 6.29 0.22 8.24
N ASP A 73 5.51 1.26 8.54
CA ASP A 73 6.01 2.56 9.02
C ASP A 73 6.77 2.42 10.35
N PHE A 74 6.21 1.67 11.31
CA PHE A 74 6.89 1.41 12.59
C PHE A 74 8.13 0.53 12.46
N ALA A 75 8.19 -0.37 11.47
CA ALA A 75 9.41 -1.13 11.18
C ALA A 75 10.52 -0.24 10.60
N PHE A 76 10.12 0.79 9.84
CA PHE A 76 11.04 1.81 9.33
C PHE A 76 11.58 2.71 10.44
N ASP A 77 10.72 3.43 11.16
CA ASP A 77 11.14 4.30 12.27
C ASP A 77 10.00 4.56 13.28
N ALA A 78 10.18 4.08 14.51
CA ALA A 78 9.21 4.26 15.60
C ALA A 78 9.62 5.35 16.61
N ARG A 79 10.66 6.16 16.35
CA ARG A 79 11.15 7.21 17.27
C ARG A 79 10.10 8.22 17.76
N LYS A 80 8.97 8.35 17.05
CA LYS A 80 7.86 9.21 17.52
C LYS A 80 7.14 8.64 18.75
N LEU A 81 7.33 7.36 19.06
CA LEU A 81 6.61 6.63 20.11
C LEU A 81 7.51 6.20 21.28
N VAL A 82 8.81 6.48 21.21
CA VAL A 82 9.83 5.97 22.14
C VAL A 82 10.89 7.01 22.43
N ASP A 83 11.55 6.89 23.58
CA ASP A 83 12.55 7.87 24.04
C ASP A 83 14.00 7.43 23.75
N THR A 84 14.23 6.13 23.53
CA THR A 84 15.58 5.57 23.32
C THR A 84 15.70 4.77 22.03
N ASP A 85 16.92 4.69 21.50
CA ASP A 85 17.22 3.87 20.31
C ASP A 85 17.00 2.36 20.58
N GLU A 86 17.19 1.89 21.82
CA GLU A 86 16.93 0.51 22.21
C GLU A 86 15.43 0.18 22.16
N GLN A 87 14.58 1.09 22.66
CA GLN A 87 13.14 0.97 22.53
C GLN A 87 12.72 1.01 21.06
N ASN A 88 13.31 1.91 20.26
CA ASN A 88 13.05 1.99 18.82
C ASN A 88 13.39 0.69 18.11
N ALA A 89 14.58 0.11 18.36
CA ALA A 89 14.99 -1.17 17.81
C ALA A 89 14.02 -2.30 18.18
N THR A 90 13.53 -2.30 19.43
CA THR A 90 12.55 -3.28 19.90
C THR A 90 11.21 -3.16 19.19
N VAL A 91 10.68 -1.94 19.04
CA VAL A 91 9.41 -1.69 18.34
C VAL A 91 9.55 -2.05 16.87
N ARG A 92 10.62 -1.61 16.19
CA ARG A 92 10.87 -1.91 14.78
C ARG A 92 10.88 -3.42 14.51
N ARG A 93 11.59 -4.20 15.32
CA ARG A 93 11.64 -5.66 15.20
C ARG A 93 10.25 -6.30 15.39
N LYS A 94 9.47 -5.84 16.37
CA LYS A 94 8.11 -6.35 16.60
C LYS A 94 7.16 -5.97 15.47
N ALA A 95 7.29 -4.75 14.94
CA ALA A 95 6.49 -4.26 13.83
C ALA A 95 6.79 -5.01 12.53
N GLU A 96 8.07 -5.28 12.25
CA GLU A 96 8.50 -6.16 11.16
C GLU A 96 7.84 -7.53 11.29
N GLN A 97 7.99 -8.19 12.46
CA GLN A 97 7.40 -9.51 12.71
C GLN A 97 5.88 -9.53 12.50
N TYR A 98 5.16 -8.51 13.00
CA TYR A 98 3.71 -8.45 12.85
C TYR A 98 3.29 -8.09 11.42
N SER A 99 4.07 -7.27 10.70
CA SER A 99 3.82 -6.99 9.28
C SER A 99 3.89 -8.27 8.43
N LEU A 100 4.78 -9.22 8.76
CA LEU A 100 4.83 -10.53 8.10
C LEU A 100 3.55 -11.32 8.33
N THR A 101 3.00 -11.31 9.55
CA THR A 101 1.69 -11.94 9.84
C THR A 101 0.56 -11.30 9.04
N LEU A 102 0.58 -9.98 8.85
CA LEU A 102 -0.42 -9.28 8.03
C LEU A 102 -0.29 -9.61 6.54
N PHE A 103 0.94 -9.78 6.03
CA PHE A 103 1.16 -10.31 4.69
C PHE A 103 0.67 -11.76 4.55
N ASP A 104 0.88 -12.61 5.56
CA ASP A 104 0.38 -14.00 5.55
C ASP A 104 -1.15 -14.04 5.43
N ILE A 105 -1.87 -13.17 6.15
CA ILE A 105 -3.34 -13.06 6.04
C ILE A 105 -3.77 -12.72 4.60
N MET A 106 -3.09 -11.78 3.95
CA MET A 106 -3.41 -11.40 2.57
C MET A 106 -3.02 -12.49 1.56
N GLU A 107 -1.93 -13.21 1.83
CA GLU A 107 -1.48 -14.36 1.05
C GLU A 107 -2.50 -15.51 1.12
N GLU A 108 -3.00 -15.82 2.33
CA GLU A 108 -4.05 -16.81 2.55
C GLU A 108 -5.34 -16.42 1.82
N GLN A 109 -5.77 -15.16 1.92
CA GLN A 109 -6.94 -14.67 1.20
C GLN A 109 -6.79 -14.83 -0.32
N LEU A 110 -5.61 -14.48 -0.88
CA LEU A 110 -5.36 -14.65 -2.32
C LEU A 110 -5.27 -16.12 -2.74
N ALA A 111 -4.93 -17.03 -1.83
CA ALA A 111 -4.91 -18.46 -2.10
C ALA A 111 -6.33 -19.05 -2.12
N GLU A 112 -7.21 -18.57 -1.24
CA GLU A 112 -8.60 -19.03 -1.12
C GLU A 112 -9.50 -18.46 -2.21
N ASP A 113 -9.46 -17.14 -2.42
CA ASP A 113 -10.44 -16.42 -3.25
C ASP A 113 -9.85 -15.88 -4.55
N GLY A 114 -8.52 -15.94 -4.75
CA GLY A 114 -7.81 -15.25 -5.83
C GLY A 114 -8.19 -15.67 -7.26
N PRO A 115 -7.62 -15.01 -8.29
CA PRO A 115 -6.24 -14.50 -8.33
C PRO A 115 -6.00 -13.06 -7.85
N PHE A 116 -7.00 -12.27 -7.55
CA PHE A 116 -6.85 -10.89 -7.06
C PHE A 116 -7.62 -10.73 -5.75
N LEU A 117 -7.46 -9.59 -5.07
CA LEU A 117 -8.15 -9.35 -3.79
C LEU A 117 -9.68 -9.35 -3.92
N LEU A 118 -10.22 -9.18 -5.13
CA LEU A 118 -11.65 -9.31 -5.46
C LEU A 118 -11.92 -10.51 -6.38
N GLY A 119 -11.18 -11.60 -6.17
CA GLY A 119 -11.22 -12.81 -6.96
C GLY A 119 -10.71 -12.66 -8.37
N ASP A 120 -11.53 -12.93 -9.38
CA ASP A 120 -11.10 -12.82 -10.79
C ASP A 120 -10.86 -11.37 -11.24
N ASN A 121 -11.34 -10.39 -10.46
CA ASN A 121 -11.33 -8.99 -10.85
C ASN A 121 -10.12 -8.24 -10.30
N PHE A 122 -9.19 -7.87 -11.19
CA PHE A 122 -8.10 -6.96 -10.85
C PHE A 122 -8.65 -5.57 -10.50
N SER A 123 -8.14 -4.98 -9.42
CA SER A 123 -8.60 -3.70 -8.89
C SER A 123 -7.44 -2.80 -8.47
N ALA A 124 -7.75 -1.57 -8.04
CA ALA A 124 -6.76 -0.70 -7.42
C ALA A 124 -6.28 -1.22 -6.05
N ALA A 125 -6.98 -2.15 -5.40
CA ALA A 125 -6.51 -2.77 -4.17
C ALA A 125 -5.25 -3.60 -4.43
N ASP A 126 -5.19 -4.30 -5.57
CA ASP A 126 -4.01 -5.08 -5.98
C ASP A 126 -2.79 -4.19 -6.27
N ILE A 127 -3.03 -2.99 -6.83
CA ILE A 127 -1.98 -1.98 -7.04
C ILE A 127 -1.45 -1.47 -5.69
N TYR A 128 -2.35 -1.25 -4.73
CA TYR A 128 -1.95 -0.80 -3.39
C TYR A 128 -1.18 -1.89 -2.65
N LEU A 129 -1.62 -3.15 -2.71
CA LEU A 129 -0.88 -4.29 -2.17
C LEU A 129 0.53 -4.38 -2.75
N PHE A 130 0.66 -4.30 -4.08
CA PHE A 130 1.97 -4.25 -4.74
C PHE A 130 2.83 -3.08 -4.23
N MET A 131 2.27 -1.90 -4.07
CA MET A 131 3.03 -0.75 -3.57
C MET A 131 3.60 -1.05 -2.16
N LEU A 132 2.82 -1.69 -1.29
CA LEU A 132 3.26 -2.05 0.05
C LEU A 132 4.38 -3.11 0.03
N THR A 133 4.45 -4.00 -0.96
CA THR A 133 5.59 -4.93 -1.07
C THR A 133 6.89 -4.19 -1.36
N LEU A 134 6.86 -3.05 -2.07
CA LEU A 134 8.05 -2.25 -2.36
C LEU A 134 8.71 -1.64 -1.11
N TRP A 135 7.94 -1.48 -0.03
CA TRP A 135 8.38 -0.90 1.25
C TRP A 135 8.46 -1.92 2.37
N ALA A 136 8.21 -3.19 2.06
CA ALA A 136 8.17 -4.22 3.07
C ALA A 136 9.56 -4.59 3.61
N PHE A 137 9.55 -5.12 4.83
CA PHE A 137 10.73 -5.62 5.52
C PHE A 137 10.78 -7.15 5.51
N PRO A 138 11.97 -7.76 5.44
CA PRO A 138 13.29 -7.10 5.34
C PRO A 138 13.62 -6.59 3.93
N SER A 139 12.85 -6.99 2.91
CA SER A 139 12.89 -6.42 1.55
C SER A 139 11.66 -6.85 0.77
N GLU A 140 11.40 -6.21 -0.37
CA GLU A 140 10.40 -6.70 -1.31
C GLU A 140 10.65 -8.16 -1.70
N ARG A 141 11.89 -8.49 -2.12
CA ARG A 141 12.25 -9.87 -2.50
C ARG A 141 11.86 -10.88 -1.43
N ALA A 142 12.16 -10.59 -0.16
CA ALA A 142 11.86 -11.50 0.93
C ALA A 142 10.35 -11.75 1.10
N ILE A 143 9.51 -10.72 0.91
CA ILE A 143 8.06 -10.90 0.91
C ILE A 143 7.60 -11.70 -0.30
N LEU A 144 8.12 -11.42 -1.49
CA LEU A 144 7.69 -12.14 -2.70
C LEU A 144 8.13 -13.61 -2.69
N GLU A 145 9.25 -13.94 -2.05
CA GLU A 145 9.68 -15.33 -1.82
C GLU A 145 8.82 -16.04 -0.78
N ARG A 146 8.32 -15.32 0.23
CA ARG A 146 7.44 -15.84 1.28
C ARG A 146 6.00 -16.04 0.81
N CYS A 147 5.49 -15.10 0.02
CA CYS A 147 4.08 -14.96 -0.35
C CYS A 147 3.91 -15.12 -1.87
N PRO A 148 3.83 -16.36 -2.40
CA PRO A 148 3.81 -16.61 -3.84
C PRO A 148 2.57 -16.05 -4.56
N ASN A 149 1.41 -15.99 -3.91
CA ASN A 149 0.21 -15.37 -4.52
C ASN A 149 0.36 -13.85 -4.59
N ILE A 150 0.91 -13.22 -3.55
CA ILE A 150 1.29 -11.79 -3.61
C ILE A 150 2.34 -11.55 -4.71
N ALA A 151 3.32 -12.44 -4.86
CA ALA A 151 4.31 -12.35 -5.95
C ALA A 151 3.68 -12.41 -7.34
N ARG A 152 2.65 -13.24 -7.53
CA ARG A 152 1.87 -13.28 -8.76
C ARG A 152 1.13 -11.97 -9.01
N VAL A 153 0.52 -11.37 -7.99
CA VAL A 153 -0.11 -10.04 -8.08
C VAL A 153 0.93 -8.98 -8.45
N ALA A 154 2.08 -8.96 -7.78
CA ALA A 154 3.17 -8.03 -8.05
C ALA A 154 3.71 -8.14 -9.49
N ALA A 155 3.89 -9.36 -10.00
CA ALA A 155 4.28 -9.61 -11.38
C ALA A 155 3.20 -9.12 -12.36
N TYR A 156 1.92 -9.36 -12.06
CA TYR A 156 0.81 -8.86 -12.88
C TYR A 156 0.82 -7.33 -12.94
N VAL A 157 0.96 -6.64 -11.80
CA VAL A 157 1.04 -5.18 -11.72
C VAL A 157 2.22 -4.64 -12.53
N ARG A 158 3.42 -5.21 -12.37
CA ARG A 158 4.63 -4.85 -13.15
C ARG A 158 4.45 -5.02 -14.66
N SER A 159 3.70 -6.04 -15.07
CA SER A 159 3.47 -6.32 -16.50
C SER A 159 2.55 -5.31 -17.19
N ARG A 160 1.80 -4.49 -16.43
CA ARG A 160 0.78 -3.59 -17.00
C ARG A 160 1.43 -2.43 -17.76
N PRO A 161 1.19 -2.29 -19.08
CA PRO A 161 1.79 -1.22 -19.87
C PRO A 161 1.43 0.18 -19.37
N ARG A 162 0.19 0.35 -18.86
CA ARG A 162 -0.28 1.63 -18.30
C ARG A 162 0.42 2.06 -17.01
N LEU A 163 1.08 1.13 -16.31
CA LEU A 163 1.81 1.43 -15.08
C LEU A 163 3.31 1.66 -15.34
N LYS A 164 3.84 1.25 -16.50
CA LYS A 164 5.27 1.29 -16.82
C LYS A 164 5.92 2.65 -16.52
N ALA A 165 5.34 3.74 -16.99
CA ALA A 165 5.90 5.08 -16.76
C ALA A 165 5.95 5.46 -15.27
N ALA A 166 4.94 5.09 -14.49
CA ALA A 166 4.93 5.32 -13.05
C ALA A 166 5.96 4.43 -12.34
N LEU A 167 6.03 3.14 -12.70
CA LEU A 167 7.00 2.21 -12.12
C LEU A 167 8.45 2.63 -12.44
N GLU A 168 8.71 3.12 -13.65
CA GLU A 168 10.01 3.69 -14.05
C GLU A 168 10.37 4.90 -13.18
N ALA A 169 9.46 5.87 -13.07
CA ALA A 169 9.68 7.07 -12.28
C ALA A 169 9.95 6.79 -10.79
N HIS A 170 9.42 5.68 -10.28
CA HIS A 170 9.58 5.26 -8.89
C HIS A 170 10.63 4.14 -8.69
N GLY A 171 11.37 3.73 -9.72
CA GLY A 171 12.37 2.66 -9.61
C GLY A 171 11.76 1.35 -9.10
N ALA A 172 10.61 0.95 -9.66
CA ALA A 172 9.80 -0.19 -9.26
C ALA A 172 9.57 -1.21 -10.40
N LEU A 173 10.29 -1.07 -11.52
CA LEU A 173 10.25 -2.04 -12.62
C LEU A 173 10.81 -3.40 -12.20
N GLU A 174 11.90 -3.40 -11.43
CA GLU A 174 12.58 -4.60 -10.96
C GLU A 174 12.26 -4.87 -9.48
N ILE A 175 12.47 -6.12 -9.05
CA ILE A 175 12.32 -6.53 -7.66
C ILE A 175 13.44 -5.92 -6.81
N ARG A 176 13.08 -5.27 -5.71
CA ARG A 176 14.01 -4.65 -4.77
C ARG A 176 14.62 -5.70 -3.84
N THR A 177 15.95 -5.68 -3.73
CA THR A 177 16.75 -6.74 -3.08
C THR A 177 17.36 -6.32 -1.75
N ALA A 178 17.39 -5.02 -1.46
CA ALA A 178 17.82 -4.44 -0.20
C ALA A 178 16.65 -3.65 0.40
N ALA A 179 16.61 -3.53 1.73
CA ALA A 179 15.75 -2.57 2.39
C ALA A 179 16.05 -1.19 1.79
N ALA A 180 15.03 -0.48 1.30
CA ALA A 180 15.19 0.93 0.99
C ALA A 180 15.60 1.62 2.30
N ALA A 181 16.84 2.10 2.35
CA ALA A 181 17.45 2.71 3.53
C ALA A 181 16.72 3.97 3.97
#